data_AF-A0AAD7ZDC5-F1
#
_entry.id   AF-A0AAD7ZDC5-F1
#
_cell.length_a   1.000
_cell.length_b   1.000
_cell.length_c   1.000
_cell.angle_alpha   90.00
_cell.angle_beta   90.00
_cell.angle_gamma   90.00
#
_symmetry.space_group_name_H-M   'P 1'
#
loop_
_entity.id
_entity.type
_entity.pdbx_description
1 polymer ?
#
loop_
_entity_poly.entity_id
_entity_poly.type
_entity_poly.pdbx_seq_one_letter_code
_entity_poly.pdbx_strand_id
1 'polypeptide(L)' 'MFVFSLSQFQQLLNVSQDWRGESLLDLGAGDGKTTQVMAPLFHTVHVTEISGPMRWILGKRGFQMELTSTSR' A
#
# COMPACT_ATOMS: atom_id res chain seq x y z
N MET A 1 8.24 0.47 12.45
CA MET A 1 9.42 -0.19 11.87
C MET A 1 9.29 -0.06 10.36
N PHE A 2 10.24 0.59 9.68
CA PHE A 2 10.25 0.65 8.23
C PHE A 2 11.10 -0.52 7.72
N VAL A 3 10.53 -1.32 6.80
CA VAL A 3 11.18 -2.54 6.30
C VAL A 3 12.13 -2.23 5.15
N PHE A 4 11.86 -1.19 4.35
CA PHE A 4 12.66 -0.77 3.19
C PHE A 4 12.44 0.70 2.81
N SER A 5 13.35 1.26 2.00
CA SER A 5 13.22 2.53 1.29
C SER A 5 12.57 2.36 -0.10
N LEU A 6 12.13 3.46 -0.70
CA LEU A 6 11.62 3.47 -2.08
C LEU A 6 12.64 2.87 -3.07
N SER A 7 13.92 3.24 -2.95
CA SER A 7 14.99 2.74 -3.81
C SER A 7 15.23 1.23 -3.64
N GLN A 8 15.17 0.73 -2.40
CA GLN A 8 15.27 -0.70 -2.13
C GLN A 8 14.08 -1.47 -2.72
N PHE A 9 12.87 -0.90 -2.67
CA PHE A 9 11.68 -1.50 -3.27
C PHE A 9 11.78 -1.54 -4.81
N GLN A 10 12.27 -0.48 -5.45
CA GLN A 10 12.53 -0.46 -6.90
C GLN A 10 13.57 -1.52 -7.30
N GLN A 11 14.64 -1.67 -6.51
CA GLN A 11 15.64 -2.72 -6.72
C GLN A 11 15.02 -4.13 -6.59
N LEU A 12 14.14 -4.34 -5.60
CA LEU A 12 13.44 -5.62 -5.40
C LEU A 12 12.55 -5.98 -6.60
N LEU A 13 11.84 -4.99 -7.16
CA LEU A 13 11.00 -5.16 -8.33
C LEU A 13 11.79 -5.21 -9.65
N ASN A 14 13.10 -4.93 -9.61
CA ASN A 14 13.95 -4.79 -10.79
C ASN A 14 13.40 -3.77 -11.81
N VAL A 15 12.98 -2.60 -11.32
CA VAL A 15 12.44 -1.50 -12.13
C VAL A 15 13.31 -0.26 -12.06
N SER A 16 13.23 0.59 -13.08
CA SER A 16 13.94 1.86 -13.14
C SER A 16 13.31 2.91 -12.21
N GLN A 17 14.02 4.04 -12.02
CA GLN A 17 13.56 5.11 -11.13
C GLN A 17 12.28 5.82 -11.61
N ASP A 18 12.11 5.88 -12.94
CA ASP A 18 10.99 6.47 -13.66
C ASP A 18 9.80 5.52 -13.83
N TRP A 19 9.95 4.24 -13.49
CA TRP A 19 8.88 3.26 -13.60
C TRP A 19 7.64 3.63 -12.78
N ARG A 20 6.45 3.44 -13.35
CA ARG A 20 5.16 3.57 -12.67
C ARG A 20 4.24 2.40 -13.05
N GLY A 21 3.62 1.79 -12.04
CA GLY A 21 2.56 0.79 -12.21
C GLY A 21 1.17 1.42 -12.20
N GLU A 22 0.18 0.72 -12.74
CA GLU A 22 -1.22 1.17 -12.70
C GLU A 22 -1.79 1.14 -11.29
N SER A 23 -1.74 -0.02 -10.64
CA SER A 23 -2.32 -0.20 -9.31
C SER A 23 -1.48 -1.09 -8.41
N LEU A 24 -1.55 -0.80 -7.11
CA LEU A 24 -1.01 -1.60 -6.02
C LEU A 24 -2.17 -2.08 -5.14
N LEU A 25 -2.16 -3.38 -4.81
CA LEU A 25 -2.96 -3.93 -3.72
C LEU A 25 -2.03 -4.34 -2.57
N ASP A 26 -2.08 -3.60 -1.47
CA ASP A 26 -1.31 -3.90 -0.25
C ASP A 26 -2.16 -4.74 0.72
N LEU A 27 -1.69 -5.95 1.03
CA LEU A 27 -2.42 -6.92 1.84
C LEU A 27 -1.95 -6.87 3.30
N GLY A 28 -2.81 -6.40 4.21
CA GLY A 28 -2.44 -6.20 5.61
C GLY A 28 -1.60 -4.94 5.80
N ALA A 29 -2.12 -3.80 5.35
CA ALA A 29 -1.38 -2.53 5.32
C ALA A 29 -1.02 -1.96 6.70
N GLY A 30 -1.61 -2.47 7.78
CA GLY A 30 -1.37 -1.98 9.15
C GLY A 30 -1.67 -0.49 9.27
N ASP A 31 -0.72 0.29 9.78
CA ASP A 31 -0.86 1.75 9.90
C ASP A 31 -0.58 2.51 8.58
N GLY A 32 -0.27 1.80 7.50
CA GLY A 32 -0.03 2.32 6.16
C GLY A 32 1.35 2.97 5.95
N LYS A 33 2.29 2.87 6.90
CA LYS A 33 3.62 3.49 6.73
C LYS A 33 4.45 2.81 5.65
N THR A 34 4.40 1.48 5.54
CA THR A 34 5.08 0.76 4.46
C THR A 34 4.42 1.05 3.11
N THR A 35 3.09 1.07 3.07
CA THR A 35 2.30 1.45 1.89
C THR A 35 2.72 2.82 1.34
N GLN A 36 2.95 3.81 2.21
CA GLN A 36 3.41 5.15 1.82
C GLN A 36 4.77 5.14 1.09
N VAL A 37 5.64 4.18 1.39
CA VAL A 37 6.93 4.05 0.71
C VAL A 37 6.74 3.58 -0.72
N MET A 38 5.80 2.66 -0.95
CA MET A 38 5.51 2.09 -2.28
C MET A 38 4.58 2.98 -3.12
N ALA A 39 3.68 3.73 -2.47
CA ALA A 39 2.62 4.50 -3.11
C ALA A 39 3.07 5.42 -4.26
N PRO A 40 4.22 6.12 -4.21
CA PRO A 40 4.66 6.98 -5.30
C PRO A 40 4.93 6.25 -6.64
N LEU A 41 5.06 4.92 -6.63
CA LEU A 41 5.30 4.12 -7.82
C LEU A 41 4.01 3.69 -8.54
N PHE A 42 2.83 3.96 -7.99
CA PHE A 42 1.56 3.49 -8.54
C PHE A 42 0.55 4.63 -8.68
N HIS A 43 -0.30 4.55 -9.71
CA HIS A 43 -1.37 5.54 -9.89
C HIS A 43 -2.49 5.35 -8.88
N THR A 44 -2.84 4.10 -8.58
CA THR A 44 -3.89 3.76 -7.61
C THR A 44 -3.36 2.82 -6.54
N VAL A 45 -3.70 3.07 -5.27
CA VAL A 45 -3.28 2.25 -4.14
C VAL A 45 -4.50 1.78 -3.36
N HIS A 46 -4.69 0.47 -3.38
CA HIS A 46 -5.69 -0.26 -2.63
C HIS A 46 -5.04 -0.94 -1.42
N VAL A 47 -5.75 -0.99 -0.30
CA VAL A 47 -5.26 -1.62 0.93
C VAL A 47 -6.32 -2.55 1.52
N THR A 48 -5.87 -3.65 2.11
CA THR A 48 -6.70 -4.47 3.02
C THR A 48 -6.13 -4.39 4.43
N GLU A 49 -7.01 -4.41 5.44
CA GLU A 49 -6.63 -4.43 6.84
C GLU A 49 -7.82 -4.90 7.69
N ILE A 50 -7.57 -5.81 8.64
CA ILE A 50 -8.62 -6.39 9.48
C ILE A 50 -8.87 -5.55 10.75
N SER A 51 -7.82 -4.91 11.27
CA SER A 51 -7.88 -4.12 12.50
C SER A 51 -8.70 -2.85 12.31
N GLY A 52 -9.78 -2.70 13.08
CA GLY A 52 -10.64 -1.52 13.07
C GLY A 52 -9.89 -0.19 13.27
N PRO A 53 -9.04 -0.06 14.31
CA PRO A 53 -8.21 1.13 14.51
C PRO A 53 -7.29 1.43 13.32
N MET A 54 -6.69 0.40 12.71
CA MET A 54 -5.78 0.58 11.58
C MET A 54 -6.53 1.03 10.32
N ARG A 55 -7.70 0.46 10.04
CA ARG A 55 -8.60 0.94 8.97
C ARG A 55 -8.94 2.42 9.14
N TRP A 56 -9.18 2.88 10.37
CA TRP A 56 -9.42 4.30 10.63
C TRP A 56 -8.19 5.17 10.30
N ILE A 57 -6.99 4.73 10.69
CA ILE A 57 -5.73 5.43 10.35
C ILE A 57 -5.52 5.47 8.83
N LEU A 58 -5.73 4.35 8.14
CA LEU A 58 -5.62 4.24 6.68
C LEU A 58 -6.60 5.20 5.97
N GLY A 59 -7.85 5.25 6.43
CA GLY A 59 -8.86 6.18 5.93
C GLY A 59 -8.48 7.64 6.16
N LYS A 60 -7.89 7.98 7.32
CA LYS A 60 -7.36 9.33 7.58
C LYS A 60 -6.19 9.72 6.68
N ARG A 61 -5.46 8.74 6.15
CA ARG A 61 -4.35 8.93 5.19
C ARG A 61 -4.82 8.95 3.73
N GLY A 62 -6.11 8.70 3.47
CA GLY A 62 -6.68 8.72 2.12
C GLY A 62 -6.47 7.44 1.31
N PHE A 63 -6.10 6.33 1.95
CA PHE A 63 -5.97 5.05 1.25
C PHE A 63 -7.34 4.46 0.89
N GLN A 64 -7.43 3.83 -0.29
CA GLN A 64 -8.64 3.17 -0.77
C GLN A 64 -8.72 1.76 -0.18
N MET A 65 -9.76 1.49 0.61
CA MET A 65 -9.97 0.16 1.20
C MET A 65 -10.53 -0.80 0.14
N GLU A 66 -9.84 -1.90 -0.10
CA GLU A 66 -10.38 -3.02 -0.87
C GLU A 66 -11.16 -3.93 0.09
N LEU A 67 -12.49 -3.84 0.04
CA LEU A 67 -13.33 -4.77 0.79
C LEU A 67 -13.44 -6.05 -0.04
N THR A 68 -12.74 -7.11 0.35
CA THR A 68 -13.08 -8.44 -0.15
C THR A 68 -14.50 -8.71 0.28
N SER A 69 -15.42 -8.81 -0.68
CA SER A 69 -16.79 -9.19 -0.41
C SER A 69 -16.77 -10.54 0.30
N THR A 70 -16.98 -10.53 1.61
CA THR A 70 -17.31 -11.75 2.33
C THR A 70 -18.69 -12.14 1.82
N SER A 71 -18.73 -13.02 0.82
CA SER A 71 -19.92 -13.80 0.50
C SER A 71 -20.34 -14.46 1.82
N ARG A 72 -21.42 -13.93 2.40
CA ARG A 72 -22.08 -14.50 3.57
C ARG A 72 -22.61 -15.89 3.27
#